data_AF-A0A6A5HSQ3-F1
#
_entry.id   AF-A0A6A5HSQ3-F1
#
_cell.length_a   1.000
_cell.length_b   1.000
_cell.length_c   1.000
_cell.angle_alpha   90.00
_cell.angle_beta   90.00
_cell.angle_gamma   90.00
#
_symmetry.space_group_name_H-M   'P 1'
#
loop_
_entity.id
_entity.type
_entity.pdbx_description
1 polymer ?
#
loop_
_entity_poly.entity_id
_entity_poly.type
_entity_poly.pdbx_seq_one_letter_code
_entity_poly.pdbx_strand_id
1 'polypeptide(L)'
;MNSRIVILCLLLPHVMPVTKLIKIYGKVESGPIPTPIDSETDCVNSCYMDSDCLLANDANGQCSLYSFSATTTELKVMRSWEDTGSLVYFKVSLLECPSSFNDVGLTFTSETGERYNWKKTEYGFSFARCRDGWKEFDRSSGVSVCMMAVSIPEYVSKTLAQEKCESLNSTLIGLETEEEAEWMLDEIIRLGNSKRYWLAGERITNSGIFNCTSTDFNVNWDDDGMTTGSNIMNNPKIAGLSCMDKQTKG
;
A
#
# COMPACT_ATOMS: atom_id res chain seq x y z
N MET A 1 -51.89 4.53 -28.63
CA MET A 1 -50.73 5.29 -28.07
C MET A 1 -49.54 4.34 -28.01
N ASN A 2 -48.63 4.43 -28.99
CA ASN A 2 -47.44 3.59 -29.03
C ASN A 2 -46.33 4.28 -28.24
N SER A 3 -46.00 3.74 -27.06
CA SER A 3 -44.87 4.23 -26.26
C SER A 3 -43.57 3.76 -26.90
N ARG A 4 -42.80 4.69 -27.49
CA ARG A 4 -41.45 4.41 -27.99
C ARG A 4 -40.48 4.59 -26.83
N ILE A 5 -39.94 3.47 -26.33
CA ILE A 5 -38.79 3.49 -25.43
C ILE A 5 -37.55 3.79 -26.28
N VAL A 6 -36.93 4.94 -26.03
CA VAL A 6 -35.63 5.29 -26.61
C VAL A 6 -34.58 4.93 -25.57
N ILE A 7 -33.88 3.81 -25.77
CA ILE A 7 -32.70 3.46 -24.97
C ILE A 7 -31.53 4.26 -25.53
N LEU A 8 -31.15 5.32 -24.85
CA LEU A 8 -29.95 6.09 -25.15
C LEU A 8 -28.75 5.34 -24.51
N CYS A 9 -28.15 4.40 -25.24
CA CYS A 9 -26.86 3.83 -24.83
C CYS A 9 -25.77 4.88 -25.04
N LEU A 10 -25.51 5.68 -24.00
CA LEU A 10 -24.30 6.48 -23.91
C LEU A 10 -23.11 5.53 -23.79
N LEU A 11 -22.52 5.17 -24.94
CA LEU A 11 -21.21 4.54 -25.02
C LEU A 11 -20.17 5.58 -24.58
N LEU A 12 -20.05 5.79 -23.26
CA LEU A 12 -18.86 6.40 -22.69
C LEU A 12 -17.68 5.50 -23.08
N PRO A 13 -16.67 5.98 -23.80
CA PRO A 13 -15.47 5.20 -24.05
C PRO A 13 -14.80 4.95 -22.70
N HIS A 14 -15.11 3.80 -22.09
CA HIS A 14 -14.32 3.28 -20.98
C HIS A 14 -12.99 2.84 -21.57
N VAL A 15 -12.01 3.75 -21.57
CA VAL A 15 -10.62 3.39 -21.82
C VAL A 15 -10.21 2.51 -20.65
N MET A 16 -10.25 1.19 -20.84
CA MET A 16 -9.78 0.27 -19.82
C MET A 16 -8.24 0.26 -19.82
N PRO A 17 -7.58 0.29 -18.64
CA PRO A 17 -6.14 0.13 -18.56
C PRO A 17 -5.70 -1.14 -19.27
N VAL A 18 -4.66 -1.05 -20.10
CA VAL A 18 -4.09 -2.21 -20.80
C VAL A 18 -2.75 -2.56 -20.17
N THR A 19 -2.50 -3.85 -19.98
CA THR A 19 -1.19 -4.35 -19.53
C THR A 19 -0.14 -4.07 -20.59
N LYS A 20 0.96 -3.44 -20.18
CA LYS A 20 2.11 -3.09 -21.01
C LYS A 20 3.40 -3.44 -20.27
N LEU A 21 4.50 -3.57 -21.02
CA LEU A 21 5.84 -3.70 -20.47
C LEU A 21 6.63 -2.45 -20.79
N ILE A 22 7.13 -1.76 -19.75
CA ILE A 22 8.01 -0.60 -19.92
C ILE A 22 9.46 -1.05 -19.78
N LYS A 23 10.21 -0.89 -20.86
CA LYS A 23 11.64 -1.16 -20.93
C LYS A 23 12.44 0.03 -20.41
N ILE A 24 13.41 -0.22 -19.54
CA ILE A 24 14.45 0.76 -19.17
C ILE A 24 15.82 0.06 -19.10
N TYR A 25 16.88 0.86 -19.18
CA TYR A 25 18.21 0.42 -18.79
C TYR A 25 18.33 0.43 -17.27
N GLY A 26 18.58 -0.74 -16.70
CA GLY A 26 18.65 -0.90 -15.26
C GLY A 26 19.08 -2.29 -14.83
N LYS A 27 19.32 -2.41 -13.53
CA LYS A 27 19.70 -3.65 -12.87
C LYS A 27 18.91 -3.78 -11.57
N VAL A 28 18.47 -5.00 -11.29
CA VAL A 28 17.89 -5.33 -9.98
C VAL A 28 19.01 -5.39 -8.93
N GLU A 29 18.89 -4.58 -7.89
CA GLU A 29 19.86 -4.47 -6.79
C GLU A 29 19.50 -5.40 -5.63
N SER A 30 18.22 -5.47 -5.28
CA SER A 30 17.69 -6.33 -4.23
C SER A 30 16.27 -6.78 -4.58
N GLY A 31 15.82 -7.88 -3.98
CA GLY A 31 14.46 -8.38 -4.16
C GLY A 31 14.37 -9.87 -3.87
N PRO A 32 13.25 -10.51 -4.21
CA PRO A 32 13.12 -11.95 -4.09
C PRO A 32 14.07 -12.68 -5.03
N ILE A 33 14.28 -13.98 -4.76
CA ILE A 33 15.02 -14.85 -5.67
C ILE A 33 14.22 -14.93 -6.99
N PRO A 34 14.80 -14.51 -8.13
CA PRO A 34 14.08 -14.56 -9.39
C PRO A 34 13.99 -15.98 -9.94
N THR A 35 13.01 -16.20 -10.81
CA THR A 35 12.88 -17.43 -11.59
C THR A 35 13.68 -17.29 -12.89
N PRO A 36 14.72 -18.10 -13.14
CA PRO A 36 15.46 -18.07 -14.40
C PRO A 36 14.61 -18.63 -15.54
N ILE A 37 14.76 -18.08 -16.76
CA ILE A 37 14.08 -18.56 -17.96
C ILE A 37 15.13 -19.04 -18.97
N ASP A 38 15.07 -20.33 -19.31
CA ASP A 38 16.06 -21.02 -20.15
C ASP A 38 15.92 -20.75 -21.67
N SER A 39 14.87 -20.03 -22.10
CA SER A 39 14.49 -19.86 -23.50
C SER A 39 14.90 -18.50 -24.07
N GLU A 40 15.66 -18.51 -25.18
CA GLU A 40 15.94 -17.35 -26.05
C GLU A 40 14.67 -16.65 -26.55
N THR A 41 13.53 -17.35 -26.61
CA THR A 41 12.25 -16.78 -27.00
C THR A 41 11.55 -16.14 -25.81
N ASP A 42 12.07 -14.95 -25.53
CA ASP A 42 11.39 -13.75 -25.05
C ASP A 42 11.07 -13.68 -23.55
N CYS A 43 12.06 -13.22 -22.80
CA CYS A 43 11.96 -12.78 -21.40
C CYS A 43 10.75 -11.87 -21.17
N VAL A 44 10.51 -11.01 -22.16
CA VAL A 44 9.40 -10.05 -22.21
C VAL A 44 8.06 -10.78 -22.29
N ASN A 45 7.89 -11.72 -23.24
CA ASN A 45 6.62 -12.43 -23.40
C ASN A 45 6.31 -13.33 -22.21
N SER A 46 7.33 -13.96 -21.62
CA SER A 46 7.16 -14.80 -20.43
C SER A 46 6.56 -13.99 -19.28
N CYS A 47 7.11 -12.80 -19.00
CA CYS A 47 6.54 -11.91 -17.99
C CYS A 47 5.18 -11.32 -18.40
N TYR A 48 4.98 -11.03 -19.70
CA TYR A 48 3.71 -10.51 -20.19
C TYR A 48 2.55 -11.49 -19.92
N MET A 49 2.78 -12.78 -20.18
CA MET A 49 1.77 -13.83 -20.00
C MET A 49 1.59 -14.27 -18.55
N ASP A 50 2.65 -14.21 -17.74
CA ASP A 50 2.58 -14.55 -16.32
C ASP A 50 1.93 -13.43 -15.51
N SER A 51 0.71 -13.66 -15.04
CA SER A 51 -0.08 -12.72 -14.23
C SER A 51 0.59 -12.34 -12.91
N ASP A 52 1.48 -13.17 -12.36
CA ASP A 52 2.21 -12.89 -11.14
C ASP A 52 3.55 -12.16 -11.41
N CYS A 53 4.03 -12.11 -12.67
CA CYS A 53 5.27 -11.41 -12.99
C CYS A 53 5.15 -9.89 -12.84
N LEU A 54 5.97 -9.29 -11.97
CA LEU A 54 6.12 -7.85 -11.81
C LEU A 54 7.13 -7.25 -12.78
N LEU A 55 8.25 -7.97 -12.97
CA LEU A 55 9.43 -7.45 -13.64
C LEU A 55 10.21 -8.59 -14.30
N ALA A 56 10.61 -8.37 -15.54
CA ALA A 56 11.62 -9.19 -16.21
C ALA A 56 12.96 -8.45 -16.23
N ASN A 57 14.04 -9.17 -15.97
CA ASN A 57 15.40 -8.69 -16.08
C ASN A 57 16.13 -9.53 -17.13
N ASP A 58 16.62 -8.88 -18.17
CA ASP A 58 17.47 -9.45 -19.21
C ASP A 58 18.87 -8.83 -19.07
N ALA A 59 19.80 -9.61 -18.53
CA ALA A 59 21.17 -9.20 -18.34
C ALA A 59 22.07 -10.09 -19.21
N ASN A 60 22.52 -9.55 -20.34
CA ASN A 60 23.44 -10.24 -21.27
C ASN A 60 22.92 -11.61 -21.74
N GLY A 61 21.63 -11.73 -22.05
CA GLY A 61 21.01 -12.97 -22.53
C GLY A 61 20.61 -13.95 -21.42
N GLN A 62 20.81 -13.59 -20.15
CA GLN A 62 20.24 -14.30 -19.02
C GLN A 62 18.95 -13.62 -18.59
N CYS A 63 17.82 -14.32 -18.78
CA CYS A 63 16.51 -13.86 -18.38
C CYS A 63 16.16 -14.32 -16.96
N SER A 64 15.55 -13.43 -16.19
CA SER A 64 15.09 -13.68 -14.83
C SER A 64 13.78 -12.93 -14.56
N LEU A 65 12.76 -13.65 -14.06
CA LEU A 65 11.46 -13.08 -13.72
C LEU A 65 11.32 -12.87 -12.21
N TYR A 66 10.75 -11.74 -11.82
CA TYR A 66 10.45 -11.39 -10.44
C TYR A 66 8.94 -11.36 -10.26
N SER A 67 8.44 -12.20 -9.37
CA SER A 67 7.00 -12.42 -9.18
C SER A 67 6.47 -11.69 -7.96
N PHE A 68 5.25 -11.17 -8.04
CA PHE A 68 4.58 -10.44 -6.98
C PHE A 68 4.40 -11.29 -5.74
N SER A 69 3.98 -12.54 -5.88
CA SER A 69 3.81 -13.48 -4.75
C SER A 69 5.13 -13.80 -4.02
N ALA A 70 6.27 -13.70 -4.71
CA ALA A 70 7.59 -13.93 -4.13
C ALA A 70 8.16 -12.68 -3.43
N THR A 71 7.68 -11.48 -3.76
CA THR A 71 8.18 -10.21 -3.20
C THR A 71 7.79 -10.02 -1.73
N THR A 72 8.58 -10.60 -0.82
CA THR A 72 8.45 -10.39 0.64
C THR A 72 9.37 -9.29 1.18
N THR A 73 10.30 -8.81 0.35
CA THR A 73 11.23 -7.72 0.65
C THR A 73 11.18 -6.69 -0.47
N GLU A 74 11.55 -5.45 -0.19
CA GLU A 74 11.55 -4.37 -1.17
C GLU A 74 12.40 -4.75 -2.41
N LEU A 75 11.74 -4.83 -3.56
CA LEU A 75 12.39 -5.06 -4.86
C LEU A 75 12.91 -3.72 -5.38
N LYS A 76 14.24 -3.58 -5.50
CA LYS A 76 14.93 -2.36 -5.92
C LYS A 76 15.55 -2.52 -7.29
N VAL A 77 15.31 -1.52 -8.14
CA VAL A 77 15.86 -1.44 -9.49
C VAL A 77 16.64 -0.14 -9.59
N MET A 78 17.94 -0.26 -9.84
CA MET A 78 18.79 0.89 -10.12
C MET A 78 18.84 1.12 -11.63
N ARG A 79 18.82 2.40 -12.03
CA ARG A 79 19.07 2.77 -13.42
C ARG A 79 20.52 2.51 -13.77
N SER A 80 20.73 2.09 -15.01
CA SER A 80 22.07 1.96 -15.58
C SER A 80 22.17 2.78 -16.86
N TRP A 81 23.40 2.88 -17.37
CA TRP A 81 23.71 3.49 -18.65
C TRP A 81 23.50 2.47 -19.78
N GLU A 82 23.19 2.96 -20.99
CA GLU A 82 22.78 2.13 -22.13
C GLU A 82 23.85 1.09 -22.54
N ASP A 83 25.12 1.39 -22.26
CA ASP A 83 26.29 0.57 -22.59
C ASP A 83 26.50 -0.62 -21.64
N THR A 84 25.78 -0.70 -20.52
CA THR A 84 25.93 -1.79 -19.54
C THR A 84 25.21 -3.09 -19.93
N GLY A 85 24.36 -3.07 -20.95
CA GLY A 85 23.70 -4.26 -21.51
C GLY A 85 22.61 -4.90 -20.63
N SER A 86 22.32 -4.36 -19.44
CA SER A 86 21.23 -4.85 -18.57
C SER A 86 19.94 -4.08 -18.82
N LEU A 87 18.88 -4.83 -19.13
CA LEU A 87 17.55 -4.31 -19.45
C LEU A 87 16.54 -4.87 -18.46
N VAL A 88 15.66 -4.00 -17.97
CA VAL A 88 14.56 -4.39 -17.11
C VAL A 88 13.24 -3.94 -17.72
N TYR A 89 12.22 -4.78 -17.59
CA TYR A 89 10.90 -4.60 -18.15
C TYR A 89 9.87 -4.66 -17.03
N PHE A 90 9.26 -3.51 -16.72
CA PHE A 90 8.22 -3.39 -15.70
C PHE A 90 6.87 -3.75 -16.30
N LYS A 91 6.16 -4.71 -15.69
CA LYS A 91 4.78 -5.01 -16.03
C LYS A 91 3.84 -4.01 -15.38
N VAL A 92 3.12 -3.25 -16.19
CA VAL A 92 2.31 -2.13 -15.74
C VAL A 92 0.94 -2.08 -16.41
N SER A 93 -0.04 -1.50 -15.72
CA SER A 93 -1.37 -1.19 -16.25
C SER A 93 -1.45 0.29 -16.56
N LEU A 94 -1.51 0.63 -17.86
CA LEU A 94 -1.51 2.02 -18.32
C LEU A 94 -2.65 2.27 -19.32
N LEU A 95 -3.25 3.45 -19.21
CA LEU A 95 -4.19 3.97 -20.22
C LEU A 95 -3.42 4.40 -21.48
N GLU A 96 -2.36 5.18 -21.30
CA GLU A 96 -1.54 5.73 -22.38
C GLU A 96 -0.06 5.43 -22.13
N CYS A 97 0.74 5.36 -23.20
CA CYS A 97 2.19 5.22 -23.03
C CYS A 97 2.78 6.58 -22.61
N PRO A 98 3.55 6.65 -21.52
CA PRO A 98 4.16 7.90 -21.08
C PRO A 98 5.14 8.44 -22.12
N SER A 99 5.09 9.76 -22.34
CA SER A 99 5.93 10.47 -23.34
C SER A 99 7.39 10.60 -22.92
N SER A 100 7.68 10.54 -21.63
CA SER A 100 9.03 10.61 -21.10
C SER A 100 9.18 9.74 -19.87
N PHE A 101 10.41 9.34 -19.56
CA PHE A 101 10.75 8.63 -18.32
C PHE A 101 10.30 9.38 -17.06
N ASN A 102 10.25 10.72 -17.10
CA ASN A 102 9.86 11.51 -15.94
C ASN A 102 8.37 11.44 -15.63
N ASP A 103 7.56 11.13 -16.63
CA ASP A 103 6.10 11.05 -16.54
C ASP A 103 5.60 9.62 -16.28
N VAL A 104 6.52 8.66 -16.10
CA VAL A 104 6.17 7.25 -15.92
C VAL A 104 5.67 7.00 -14.50
N GLY A 105 4.35 6.87 -14.35
CA GLY A 105 3.76 6.15 -13.22
C GLY A 105 3.80 4.66 -13.49
N LEU A 106 4.54 3.90 -12.69
CA LEU A 106 4.62 2.44 -12.80
C LEU A 106 3.65 1.81 -11.81
N THR A 107 2.53 1.28 -12.31
CA THR A 107 1.52 0.59 -11.49
C THR A 107 1.34 -0.84 -11.97
N PHE A 108 1.60 -1.81 -11.11
CA PHE A 108 1.23 -3.21 -11.33
C PHE A 108 -0.24 -3.43 -10.95
N THR A 109 -0.92 -4.36 -11.61
CA THR A 109 -2.28 -4.79 -11.24
C THR A 109 -2.27 -6.31 -11.07
N SER A 110 -2.65 -6.77 -9.88
CA SER A 110 -2.77 -8.19 -9.58
C SER A 110 -3.94 -8.84 -10.34
N GLU A 111 -4.02 -10.16 -10.31
CA GLU A 111 -5.18 -10.91 -10.83
C GLU A 111 -6.51 -10.50 -10.20
N THR A 112 -6.47 -10.07 -8.93
CA THR A 112 -7.65 -9.59 -8.19
C THR A 112 -8.08 -8.16 -8.59
N GLY A 113 -7.33 -7.50 -9.46
CA GLY A 113 -7.58 -6.12 -9.89
C GLY A 113 -7.05 -5.06 -8.93
N GLU A 114 -6.36 -5.46 -7.85
CA GLU A 114 -5.71 -4.53 -6.93
C GLU A 114 -4.48 -3.91 -7.57
N ARG A 115 -4.22 -2.65 -7.26
CA ARG A 115 -3.16 -1.86 -7.87
C ARG A 115 -2.03 -1.65 -6.88
N TYR A 116 -0.79 -1.78 -7.34
CA TYR A 116 0.42 -1.64 -6.55
C TYR A 116 1.39 -0.71 -7.29
N ASN A 117 1.82 0.37 -6.64
CA ASN A 117 2.67 1.35 -7.28
C ASN A 117 4.14 1.07 -6.97
N TRP A 118 4.96 1.19 -8.00
CA TRP A 118 6.39 1.38 -7.79
C TRP A 118 6.64 2.81 -7.34
N LYS A 119 7.50 2.96 -6.33
CA LYS A 119 8.01 4.24 -5.88
C LYS A 119 9.21 4.63 -6.73
N LYS A 120 9.19 5.83 -7.30
CA LYS A 120 10.37 6.41 -7.95
C LYS A 120 11.36 6.86 -6.88
N THR A 121 12.63 6.50 -7.03
CA THR A 121 13.74 6.93 -6.18
C THR A 121 14.67 7.87 -6.96
N GLU A 122 15.67 8.45 -6.31
CA GLU A 122 16.69 9.28 -6.97
C GLU A 122 17.41 8.52 -8.10
N TYR A 123 17.68 7.23 -7.87
CA TYR A 123 18.50 6.40 -8.75
C TYR A 123 17.72 5.30 -9.50
N GLY A 124 16.40 5.21 -9.33
CA GLY A 124 15.58 4.21 -10.03
C GLY A 124 14.19 4.02 -9.44
N PHE A 125 13.83 2.78 -9.14
CA PHE A 125 12.50 2.41 -8.65
C PHE A 125 12.59 1.40 -7.53
N SER A 126 11.63 1.44 -6.61
CA SER A 126 11.42 0.40 -5.62
C SER A 126 9.96 -0.04 -5.58
N PHE A 127 9.74 -1.31 -5.26
CA PHE A 127 8.40 -1.88 -5.10
C PHE A 127 8.21 -2.37 -3.68
N ALA A 128 7.40 -1.61 -2.96
CA ALA A 128 6.80 -1.99 -1.69
C ALA A 128 5.48 -2.73 -1.98
N ARG A 129 5.18 -3.81 -1.26
CA ARG A 129 3.95 -4.61 -1.48
C ARG A 129 2.66 -3.88 -1.04
N CYS A 130 2.71 -2.57 -0.79
CA CYS A 130 1.54 -1.81 -0.40
C CYS A 130 0.66 -1.45 -1.60
N ARG A 131 -0.64 -1.66 -1.42
CA ARG A 131 -1.66 -1.26 -2.41
C ARG A 131 -1.61 0.26 -2.63
N ASP A 132 -2.07 0.70 -3.80
CA ASP A 132 -2.14 2.12 -4.13
C ASP A 132 -2.92 2.91 -3.05
N GLY A 133 -2.34 4.03 -2.62
CA GLY A 133 -2.82 4.85 -1.51
C GLY A 133 -2.49 4.35 -0.09
N TRP A 134 -1.85 3.19 0.06
CA TRP A 134 -1.37 2.68 1.35
C TRP A 134 0.11 3.03 1.54
N LYS A 135 0.48 3.46 2.75
CA LYS A 135 1.86 3.75 3.14
C LYS A 135 2.48 2.55 3.86
N GLU A 136 3.68 2.15 3.47
CA GLU A 136 4.46 1.13 4.16
C GLU A 136 5.15 1.69 5.41
N PHE A 137 5.22 0.87 6.45
CA PHE A 137 6.01 1.10 7.65
C PHE A 137 6.75 -0.17 8.04
N ASP A 138 8.06 -0.05 8.26
CA ASP A 138 8.89 -1.12 8.79
C ASP A 138 8.95 -1.00 10.32
N ARG A 139 8.59 -2.08 11.01
CA ARG A 139 8.64 -2.12 12.48
C ARG A 139 9.92 -2.80 12.96
N SER A 140 10.39 -2.38 14.12
CA SER A 140 11.60 -2.94 14.74
C SER A 140 11.43 -4.41 15.17
N SER A 141 10.19 -4.87 15.32
CA SER A 141 9.80 -6.27 15.49
C SER A 141 10.08 -7.16 14.26
N GLY A 142 10.42 -6.57 13.11
CA GLY A 142 10.66 -7.27 11.84
C GLY A 142 9.39 -7.51 11.02
N VAL A 143 8.27 -6.92 11.42
CA VAL A 143 7.00 -6.91 10.68
C VAL A 143 6.90 -5.61 9.90
N SER A 144 6.58 -5.67 8.61
CA SER A 144 6.23 -4.49 7.81
C SER A 144 4.71 -4.45 7.61
N VAL A 145 4.12 -3.27 7.74
CA VAL A 145 2.67 -3.05 7.60
C VAL A 145 2.38 -2.00 6.55
N CYS A 146 1.25 -2.15 5.86
CA CYS A 146 0.70 -1.13 4.97
C CYS A 146 -0.49 -0.47 5.67
N MET A 147 -0.46 0.85 5.82
CA MET A 147 -1.50 1.62 6.51
C MET A 147 -2.17 2.62 5.57
N MET A 148 -3.47 2.85 5.76
CA MET A 148 -4.24 3.88 5.07
C MET A 148 -5.19 4.54 6.07
N ALA A 149 -5.33 5.86 5.99
CA ALA A 149 -6.34 6.60 6.72
C ALA A 149 -7.69 6.56 5.99
N VAL A 150 -8.74 6.14 6.68
CA VAL A 150 -10.10 6.07 6.12
C VAL A 150 -10.99 7.10 6.79
N SER A 151 -11.53 8.02 6.00
CA SER A 151 -12.51 9.02 6.46
C SER A 151 -13.93 8.48 6.30
N ILE A 152 -14.72 8.56 7.37
CA ILE A 152 -16.13 8.17 7.39
C ILE A 152 -16.94 9.39 7.83
N PRO A 153 -17.94 9.85 7.05
CA PRO A 153 -18.57 11.17 7.20
C PRO A 153 -19.51 11.34 8.42
N GLU A 154 -19.55 10.39 9.36
CA GLU A 154 -20.49 10.39 10.51
C GLU A 154 -19.81 9.96 11.81
N TYR A 155 -20.54 10.00 12.94
CA TYR A 155 -20.04 9.45 14.20
C TYR A 155 -19.83 7.95 14.07
N VAL A 156 -18.57 7.53 14.16
CA VAL A 156 -18.15 6.14 13.93
C VAL A 156 -17.91 5.44 15.26
N SER A 157 -18.46 4.23 15.42
CA SER A 157 -18.09 3.29 16.47
C SER A 157 -16.87 2.46 16.05
N LYS A 158 -16.10 1.91 17.00
CA LYS A 158 -14.97 1.01 16.68
C LYS A 158 -15.41 -0.15 15.76
N THR A 159 -16.58 -0.73 16.01
CA THR A 159 -17.17 -1.80 15.17
C THR A 159 -17.36 -1.34 13.73
N LEU A 160 -17.95 -0.16 13.50
CA LEU A 160 -18.14 0.37 12.15
C LEU A 160 -16.80 0.69 11.46
N ALA A 161 -15.81 1.17 12.21
CA ALA A 161 -14.46 1.39 11.69
C ALA A 161 -13.82 0.06 11.25
N GLN A 162 -13.99 -1.00 12.05
CA GLN A 162 -13.50 -2.34 11.74
C GLN A 162 -14.18 -2.92 10.50
N GLU A 163 -15.51 -2.91 10.42
CA GLU A 163 -16.26 -3.33 9.22
C GLU A 163 -15.80 -2.57 7.97
N LYS A 164 -15.48 -1.27 8.13
CA LYS A 164 -14.97 -0.47 7.02
C LYS A 164 -13.59 -0.95 6.57
N CYS A 165 -12.67 -1.23 7.48
CA CYS A 165 -11.38 -1.83 7.16
C CYS A 165 -11.54 -3.20 6.49
N GLU A 166 -12.42 -4.05 7.02
CA GLU A 166 -12.70 -5.39 6.46
C GLU A 166 -13.24 -5.28 5.02
N SER A 167 -14.09 -4.30 4.73
CA SER A 167 -14.58 -4.03 3.36
C SER A 167 -13.48 -3.64 2.36
N LEU A 168 -12.31 -3.23 2.87
CA LEU A 168 -11.10 -2.93 2.09
C LEU A 168 -10.10 -4.09 2.12
N ASN A 169 -10.51 -5.30 2.52
CA ASN A 169 -9.63 -6.45 2.74
C ASN A 169 -8.45 -6.10 3.67
N SER A 170 -8.71 -5.36 4.73
CA SER A 170 -7.73 -5.00 5.75
C SER A 170 -8.33 -5.15 7.16
N THR A 171 -7.55 -4.88 8.19
CA THR A 171 -8.01 -4.80 9.57
C THR A 171 -7.66 -3.43 10.18
N LEU A 172 -8.28 -3.08 11.30
CA LEU A 172 -7.75 -2.00 12.13
C LEU A 172 -6.36 -2.41 12.62
N ILE A 173 -5.45 -1.44 12.69
CA ILE A 173 -4.08 -1.67 13.12
C ILE A 173 -3.79 -0.87 14.39
N GLY A 174 -2.91 -1.40 15.21
CA GLY A 174 -2.27 -0.71 16.31
C GLY A 174 -1.09 0.14 15.86
N LEU A 175 -0.46 0.77 16.84
CA LEU A 175 0.62 1.72 16.63
C LEU A 175 1.86 1.26 17.40
N GLU A 176 2.99 1.19 16.70
CA GLU A 176 4.26 0.68 17.23
C GLU A 176 5.38 1.73 17.20
N THR A 177 5.41 2.59 16.18
CA THR A 177 6.54 3.55 15.97
C THR A 177 6.11 5.01 16.01
N GLU A 178 7.08 5.91 16.25
CA GLU A 178 6.85 7.36 16.19
C GLU A 178 6.56 7.83 14.76
N GLU A 179 7.17 7.23 13.74
CA GLU A 179 6.92 7.57 12.35
C GLU A 179 5.47 7.24 11.93
N GLU A 180 4.96 6.07 12.31
CA GLU A 180 3.55 5.71 12.08
C GLU A 180 2.63 6.78 12.68
N ALA A 181 2.96 7.24 13.87
CA ALA A 181 2.10 8.12 14.65
C ALA A 181 2.10 9.56 14.13
N GLU A 182 3.27 10.08 13.74
CA GLU A 182 3.41 11.38 13.08
C GLU A 182 2.67 11.37 11.75
N TRP A 183 2.82 10.32 10.94
CA TRP A 183 2.08 10.18 9.69
C TRP A 183 0.56 10.14 9.92
N MET A 184 0.08 9.40 10.92
CA MET A 184 -1.35 9.39 11.24
C MET A 184 -1.84 10.80 11.60
N LEU A 185 -1.09 11.55 12.42
CA LEU A 185 -1.45 12.92 12.78
C LEU A 185 -1.55 13.82 11.53
N ASP A 186 -0.59 13.72 10.61
CA ASP A 186 -0.62 14.47 9.35
C ASP A 186 -1.84 14.11 8.50
N GLU A 187 -2.21 12.83 8.43
CA GLU A 187 -3.40 12.38 7.70
C GLU A 187 -4.70 12.92 8.31
N ILE A 188 -4.80 13.04 9.64
CA ILE A 188 -5.96 13.68 10.30
C ILE A 188 -6.09 15.12 9.85
N ILE A 189 -4.98 15.86 9.88
CA ILE A 189 -4.93 17.27 9.48
C ILE A 189 -5.34 17.40 8.01
N ARG A 190 -4.81 16.53 7.14
CA ARG A 190 -5.10 16.50 5.70
C ARG A 190 -6.57 16.20 5.40
N LEU A 191 -7.19 15.27 6.12
CA LEU A 191 -8.58 14.85 5.91
C LEU A 191 -9.60 15.84 6.50
N GLY A 192 -9.18 16.75 7.38
CA GLY A 192 -9.94 17.93 7.79
C GLY A 192 -11.22 17.71 8.61
N ASN A 193 -11.55 16.46 8.96
CA ASN A 193 -12.88 16.09 9.48
C ASN A 193 -12.90 15.46 10.88
N SER A 194 -11.77 15.13 11.49
CA SER A 194 -11.73 14.58 12.85
C SER A 194 -10.47 15.05 13.61
N LYS A 195 -10.39 14.76 14.92
CA LYS A 195 -9.16 14.88 15.71
C LYS A 195 -8.60 13.53 16.14
N ARG A 196 -9.20 12.42 15.70
CA ARG A 196 -9.00 11.09 16.28
C ARG A 196 -9.20 9.99 15.25
N TYR A 197 -8.53 8.86 15.47
CA TYR A 197 -8.73 7.61 14.74
C TYR A 197 -9.24 6.51 15.67
N TRP A 198 -9.94 5.54 15.09
CA TRP A 198 -10.08 4.23 15.72
C TRP A 198 -8.82 3.41 15.41
N LEU A 199 -8.26 2.78 16.43
CA LEU A 199 -7.15 1.84 16.32
C LEU A 199 -7.63 0.44 16.74
N ALA A 200 -6.84 -0.59 16.44
CA ALA A 200 -7.13 -1.95 16.89
C ALA A 200 -7.20 -2.05 18.42
N GLY A 201 -6.31 -1.34 19.10
CA GLY A 201 -6.10 -1.54 20.52
C GLY A 201 -7.23 -1.07 21.43
N GLU A 202 -7.38 -1.76 22.54
CA GLU A 202 -8.27 -1.37 23.63
C GLU A 202 -7.49 -0.99 24.88
N ARG A 203 -7.89 0.11 25.50
CA ARG A 203 -7.28 0.54 26.76
C ARG A 203 -7.61 -0.47 27.86
N ILE A 204 -6.58 -1.01 28.49
CA ILE A 204 -6.73 -1.77 29.73
C ILE A 204 -6.96 -0.75 30.84
N THR A 205 -8.18 -0.70 31.38
CA THR A 205 -8.51 0.23 32.47
C THR A 205 -7.69 -0.09 33.72
N ASN A 206 -6.77 0.80 34.07
CA ASN A 206 -6.20 0.84 35.42
C ASN A 206 -7.25 1.42 36.38
N SER A 207 -7.53 0.73 37.48
CA SER A 207 -8.42 1.21 38.54
C SER A 207 -8.04 2.64 38.96
N GLY A 208 -8.95 3.60 38.82
CA GLY A 208 -8.74 5.00 39.25
C GLY A 208 -8.32 5.99 38.16
N ILE A 209 -8.04 5.55 36.92
CA ILE A 209 -7.73 6.48 35.83
C ILE A 209 -8.96 6.71 34.95
N PHE A 210 -9.71 7.75 35.30
CA PHE A 210 -10.85 8.26 34.55
C PHE A 210 -10.43 9.42 33.66
N ASN A 211 -11.09 9.51 32.50
CA ASN A 211 -10.90 10.53 31.47
C ASN A 211 -9.57 10.40 30.69
N CYS A 212 -9.55 10.83 29.42
CA CYS A 212 -8.40 10.78 28.50
C CYS A 212 -7.22 11.69 28.89
N THR A 213 -7.04 11.98 30.17
CA THR A 213 -6.12 13.00 30.71
C THR A 213 -4.76 12.46 31.13
N SER A 214 -4.57 11.14 31.12
CA SER A 214 -3.31 10.49 31.48
C SER A 214 -2.69 9.82 30.25
N THR A 215 -1.37 9.94 30.11
CA THR A 215 -0.55 9.20 29.13
C THR A 215 -0.16 7.81 29.63
N ASP A 216 -0.36 7.50 30.92
CA ASP A 216 -0.01 6.21 31.52
C ASP A 216 -1.16 5.22 31.39
N PHE A 217 -1.37 4.70 30.19
CA PHE A 217 -2.33 3.65 29.96
C PHE A 217 -1.75 2.49 29.17
N ASN A 218 -2.07 1.28 29.63
CA ASN A 218 -1.77 0.08 28.89
C ASN A 218 -2.82 -0.08 27.79
N VAL A 219 -2.37 -0.52 26.62
CA VAL A 219 -3.23 -0.87 25.49
C VAL A 219 -3.04 -2.35 25.22
N ASN A 220 -4.15 -3.04 25.00
CA ASN A 220 -4.17 -4.39 24.49
C ASN A 220 -4.37 -4.35 22.97
N TRP A 221 -3.41 -4.86 22.20
CA TRP A 221 -3.47 -4.93 20.73
C TRP A 221 -4.01 -6.27 20.20
N ASP A 222 -4.60 -7.12 21.06
CA ASP A 222 -5.04 -8.49 20.74
C ASP A 222 -5.85 -8.62 19.43
N ASP A 223 -6.50 -7.54 18.98
CA ASP A 223 -7.36 -7.53 17.80
C ASP A 223 -6.59 -7.55 16.45
N ASP A 224 -5.30 -7.17 16.40
CA ASP A 224 -4.55 -7.10 15.12
C ASP A 224 -3.49 -8.19 14.92
N GLY A 225 -3.00 -8.83 16.00
CA GLY A 225 -1.97 -9.87 15.94
C GLY A 225 -0.62 -9.45 15.35
N MET A 226 -0.40 -8.15 15.11
CA MET A 226 0.77 -7.60 14.39
C MET A 226 1.45 -6.45 15.13
N THR A 227 0.79 -5.81 16.10
CA THR A 227 1.35 -4.71 16.88
C THR A 227 1.89 -5.20 18.21
N THR A 228 3.13 -4.81 18.51
CA THR A 228 3.80 -5.15 19.76
C THR A 228 4.21 -3.91 20.55
N GLY A 229 4.13 -4.00 21.87
CA GLY A 229 4.48 -2.90 22.77
C GLY A 229 3.45 -1.76 22.78
N SER A 230 3.44 -0.96 23.84
CA SER A 230 2.52 0.17 24.00
C SER A 230 3.22 1.48 24.37
N ASN A 231 4.55 1.51 24.32
CA ASN A 231 5.35 2.66 24.77
C ASN A 231 5.03 3.94 23.97
N ILE A 232 4.69 3.79 22.69
CA ILE A 232 4.33 4.92 21.84
C ILE A 232 3.09 5.66 22.32
N MET A 233 2.20 4.98 23.06
CA MET A 233 0.98 5.58 23.63
C MET A 233 1.28 6.59 24.74
N ASN A 234 2.48 6.51 25.34
CA ASN A 234 2.94 7.48 26.33
C ASN A 234 3.38 8.81 25.68
N ASN A 235 3.49 8.87 24.34
CA ASN A 235 3.86 10.10 23.66
C ASN A 235 2.70 11.11 23.72
N PRO A 236 2.92 12.31 24.31
CA PRO A 236 1.86 13.28 24.56
C PRO A 236 1.21 13.82 23.27
N LYS A 237 1.90 13.77 22.12
CA LYS A 237 1.33 14.18 20.83
C LYS A 237 0.32 13.17 20.28
N ILE A 238 0.41 11.92 20.73
CA ILE A 238 -0.27 10.77 20.14
C ILE A 238 -1.34 10.21 21.10
N ALA A 239 -1.17 10.39 22.41
CA ALA A 239 -2.11 9.95 23.43
C ALA A 239 -3.56 10.41 23.15
N GLY A 240 -3.74 11.61 22.61
CA GLY A 240 -5.04 12.16 22.23
C GLY A 240 -5.75 11.47 21.05
N LEU A 241 -5.03 10.68 20.25
CA LEU A 241 -5.57 9.94 19.09
C LEU A 241 -6.36 8.70 19.48
N SER A 242 -6.16 8.18 20.70
CA SER A 242 -6.56 6.81 21.09
C SER A 242 -7.67 6.73 22.13
N CYS A 243 -8.26 7.87 22.51
CA CYS A 243 -9.18 7.90 23.64
C CYS A 243 -10.44 8.73 23.36
N MET A 244 -11.59 8.11 23.63
CA MET A 244 -12.87 8.80 23.76
C MET A 244 -13.38 8.64 25.19
N ASP A 245 -13.61 9.76 25.87
CA ASP A 245 -14.34 9.76 27.12
C ASP A 245 -15.77 9.28 26.86
N LYS A 246 -16.28 8.43 27.75
CA LYS A 246 -17.69 8.07 27.76
C LYS A 246 -18.47 9.37 27.95
N GLN A 247 -19.18 9.84 26.92
CA GLN A 247 -20.07 10.99 27.08
C GLN A 247 -21.04 10.66 28.23
N THR A 248 -21.02 11.49 29.27
CA THR A 248 -22.08 11.48 30.27
C THR A 248 -23.37 11.74 29.53
N LYS A 249 -24.27 10.76 29.53
CA LYS A 249 -25.65 11.00 29.10
C LYS A 249 -26.20 12.09 30.00
N GLY A 250 -26.38 13.29 29.44
CA GLY A 250 -27.16 14.35 30.05
C GLY A 250 -28.63 13.97 30.10
#